data_AF-A0A285TTH8-F1
#
_entry.id   AF-A0A285TTH8-F1
#
_cell.length_a   1.000
_cell.length_b   1.000
_cell.length_c   1.000
_cell.angle_alpha   90.00
_cell.angle_beta   90.00
_cell.angle_gamma   90.00
#
_symmetry.space_group_name_H-M   'P 1'
#
loop_
_entity.id
_entity.type
_entity.pdbx_description
1 polymer ?
#
loop_
_entity_poly.entity_id
_entity_poly.type
_entity_poly.pdbx_seq_one_letter_code
_entity_poly.pdbx_strand_id
1 'polypeptide(L)' 'MTTKIANILQCYALGMGIKQISRSFELSRNTVRRYVRLFQECGIPIKELAAMPSARIQ' A
#
# COMPACT_ATOMS: atom_id res chain seq x y z
N MET A 1 -3.46 13.09 4.81
CA MET A 1 -4.31 12.02 4.23
C MET A 1 -3.57 11.12 3.22
N THR A 2 -2.54 11.62 2.53
CA THR A 2 -1.75 10.87 1.53
C THR A 2 -0.86 9.75 2.10
N THR A 3 -0.44 9.87 3.36
CA THR A 3 0.43 8.90 4.05
C THR A 3 -0.21 7.53 4.26
N LYS A 4 -1.53 7.43 4.47
CA LYS A 4 -2.22 6.14 4.66
C LYS A 4 -2.15 5.26 3.41
N ILE A 5 -2.36 5.84 2.23
CA ILE A 5 -2.32 5.09 0.95
C ILE A 5 -0.89 4.68 0.63
N ALA A 6 0.10 5.57 0.82
CA ALA A 6 1.50 5.25 0.62
C ALA A 6 1.95 4.05 1.49
N ASN A 7 1.58 4.05 2.78
CA ASN A 7 1.92 2.96 3.69
C ASN A 7 1.23 1.63 3.30
N ILE A 8 -0.02 1.67 2.83
CA ILE A 8 -0.74 0.48 2.32
C ILE A 8 0.00 -0.12 1.13
N LEU A 9 0.41 0.72 0.18
CA LEU A 9 1.10 0.28 -1.02
C LEU A 9 2.51 -0.25 -0.68
N GLN A 10 3.21 0.37 0.28
CA GLN A 10 4.50 -0.14 0.77
C GLN A 10 4.35 -1.52 1.42
N CYS A 11 3.34 -1.74 2.27
CA CYS A 11 3.06 -3.05 2.84
C CYS A 11 2.81 -4.10 1.73
N TYR A 12 2.09 -3.72 0.67
CA TYR A 12 1.91 -4.57 -0.50
C TYR A 12 3.24 -4.85 -1.22
N ALA A 13 4.09 -3.84 -1.42
CA ALA A 13 5.41 -3.99 -2.03
C ALA A 13 6.37 -4.89 -1.22
N LEU A 14 6.24 -4.89 0.11
CA LEU A 14 6.97 -5.76 1.04
C LEU A 14 6.41 -7.21 1.06
N GLY A 15 5.39 -7.51 0.25
CA GLY A 15 4.82 -8.85 0.12
C GLY A 15 3.68 -9.17 1.10
N MET A 16 3.14 -8.18 1.84
CA MET A 16 1.99 -8.43 2.70
C MET A 16 0.73 -8.73 1.87
N GLY A 17 -0.02 -9.74 2.29
CA GLY A 17 -1.29 -10.08 1.65
C GLY A 17 -2.39 -9.06 1.93
N ILE A 18 -3.34 -8.93 1.01
CA ILE A 18 -4.51 -8.01 1.13
C ILE A 18 -5.26 -8.22 2.46
N LYS A 19 -5.39 -9.46 2.94
CA LYS A 19 -6.05 -9.78 4.22
C LYS A 19 -5.28 -9.18 5.42
N GLN A 20 -3.96 -9.27 5.40
CA GLN A 20 -3.10 -8.70 6.45
C GLN A 20 -3.17 -7.17 6.43
N ILE A 21 -3.00 -6.56 5.26
CA ILE A 21 -3.06 -5.10 5.08
C ILE A 21 -4.43 -4.56 5.52
N SER A 22 -5.51 -5.20 5.10
CA SER A 22 -6.87 -4.85 5.51
C SER A 22 -7.01 -4.81 7.04
N ARG A 23 -6.45 -5.78 7.75
CA ARG A 23 -6.48 -5.82 9.22
C ARG A 23 -5.57 -4.78 9.87
N SER A 24 -4.38 -4.54 9.33
CA SER A 24 -3.42 -3.56 9.86
C SER A 24 -3.87 -2.11 9.71
N PHE A 25 -4.64 -1.81 8.65
CA PHE A 25 -5.10 -0.44 8.36
C PHE A 25 -6.60 -0.21 8.63
N GLU A 26 -7.29 -1.22 9.17
CA GLU A 26 -8.75 -1.19 9.44
C GLU A 26 -9.57 -0.79 8.21
N LEU A 27 -9.18 -1.30 7.04
CA LEU A 27 -9.84 -1.03 5.77
C LEU A 27 -10.52 -2.28 5.23
N SER A 28 -11.56 -2.09 4.42
CA SER A 28 -12.14 -3.21 3.68
C SER A 28 -11.11 -3.79 2.69
N ARG A 29 -11.17 -5.11 2.49
CA ARG A 29 -10.34 -5.81 1.49
C ARG A 29 -10.55 -5.26 0.08
N ASN A 30 -11.75 -4.76 -0.24
CA ASN A 30 -12.06 -4.14 -1.52
C ASN A 30 -11.36 -2.79 -1.70
N THR A 31 -11.29 -2.00 -0.63
CA THR A 31 -10.56 -0.71 -0.63
C THR A 31 -9.08 -0.94 -0.89
N VAL A 32 -8.46 -1.91 -0.19
CA VAL A 32 -7.06 -2.26 -0.41
C VAL A 32 -6.83 -2.74 -1.85
N ARG A 33 -7.71 -3.61 -2.37
CA ARG A 33 -7.61 -4.09 -3.77
C ARG A 33 -7.73 -2.93 -4.78
N ARG A 34 -8.63 -1.97 -4.55
CA ARG A 34 -8.79 -0.78 -5.40
C ARG A 34 -7.52 0.06 -5.42
N TYR A 35 -6.90 0.31 -4.27
CA TYR A 35 -5.64 1.07 -4.21
C TYR A 35 -4.48 0.35 -4.89
N VAL A 36 -4.33 -0.95 -4.65
CA VAL A 36 -3.29 -1.76 -5.32
C VAL A 36 -3.48 -1.73 -6.84
N ARG A 37 -4.72 -1.87 -7.32
CA ARG A 37 -5.02 -1.84 -8.76
C ARG A 37 -4.71 -0.49 -9.39
N LEU A 38 -5.15 0.61 -8.78
CA LEU A 38 -4.83 1.97 -9.22
C LEU A 38 -3.30 2.17 -9.31
N PHE A 39 -2.56 1.68 -8.33
CA PHE A 39 -1.10 1.77 -8.35
C PHE A 39 -0.47 0.96 -9.49
N GLN A 40 -0.92 -0.27 -9.72
CA GLN A 40 -0.47 -1.10 -10.83
C GLN A 40 -0.79 -0.47 -12.19
N GLU A 41 -1.95 0.15 -12.33
CA GLU A 41 -2.38 0.87 -13.54
C GLU A 41 -1.54 2.12 -13.80
N CYS A 42 -0.99 2.78 -12.77
CA CYS A 42 -0.05 3.89 -12.93
C CYS A 42 1.33 3.48 -13.47
N GLY A 43 1.64 2.18 -13.57
CA GLY A 43 2.89 1.68 -14.14
C GLY A 43 4.15 1.97 -13.31
N ILE A 44 3.99 2.41 -12.06
CA ILE A 44 5.12 2.70 -11.17
C ILE A 44 5.73 1.36 -10.72
N PRO A 45 7.05 1.15 -10.91
CA PRO A 45 7.69 -0.07 -10.44
C PRO A 45 7.54 -0.22 -8.93
N ILE A 46 7.04 -1.38 -8.48
CA ILE A 46 6.90 -1.74 -7.05
C ILE A 46 8.23 -1.51 -6.28
N LYS A 47 9.37 -1.68 -6.95
CA LYS A 47 10.70 -1.50 -6.37
C LYS A 47 10.99 -0.05 -5.97
N GLU A 48 10.50 0.93 -6.74
CA GLU A 48 10.66 2.36 -6.41
C GLU A 48 9.78 2.76 -5.23
N LEU A 49 8.60 2.15 -5.11
CA LEU A 49 7.71 2.38 -3.98
C LEU A 49 8.27 1.83 -2.66
N ALA A 50 8.93 0.67 -2.70
CA ALA A 50 9.63 0.14 -1.54
C ALA A 50 10.83 1.02 -1.11
N ALA A 51 11.44 1.73 -2.06
CA ALA A 51 12.54 2.66 -1.82
C ALA A 51 12.06 4.05 -1.37
N MET A 52 10.78 4.39 -1.56
CA MET A 52 10.22 5.63 -1.03
C MET A 52 10.29 5.62 0.50
N PRO A 53 10.81 6.67 1.14
CA PRO A 53 10.86 6.72 2.60
C PRO A 53 9.42 6.67 3.12
N SER A 54 9.08 5.59 3.81
CA SER A 54 7.93 5.57 4.70
C SER A 54 8.19 6.66 5.73
N ALA A 55 7.56 7.83 5.60
CA ALA A 55 7.58 8.81 6.66
C ALA A 55 7.02 8.10 7.90
N ARG A 56 7.92 7.67 8.80
CA ARG A 56 7.57 6.97 10.03
C ARG A 56 6.52 7.81 10.72
N ILE A 57 5.30 7.31 10.77
CA ILE A 57 4.32 7.85 11.69
C ILE A 57 4.57 7.07 12.98
N GLN A 58 5.24 7.72 13.93
CA GLN A 58 5.20 7.38 15.35
C GLN A 58 3.77 7.45 15.86
#